data_AF-A0A844W7R7-F1
#
_entry.id   AF-A0A844W7R7-F1
#
_cell.length_a   1.000
_cell.length_b   1.000
_cell.length_c   1.000
_cell.angle_alpha   90.00
_cell.angle_beta   90.00
_cell.angle_gamma   90.00
#
_symmetry.space_group_name_H-M   'P 1'
#
loop_
_entity.id
_entity.type
_entity.pdbx_description
1 polymer ?
#
loop_
_entity_poly.entity_id
_entity_poly.type
_entity_poly.pdbx_seq_one_letter_code
_entity_poly.pdbx_strand_id
1 'polypeptide(L)'
;MAARSDREEWAALSLVLAWVCAAWGIVVMVGGWLLNLDILLGLAPGFRMVPSTALCFILLGFGLGLAWSCEPSRAKLAYRIGYVVVAIAVANLATFIVRDPAGLDRVLMPWIGPLDMMSPATSIGMLMASYCLFAVMAPDNPDPDGMLYFSVLGASTGFGVVAASLLDPLALVDFNFFRSMSVYTAILFVVYFVAILAYPAERLGRVVYRRRI
;
A
#
# COMPACT_ATOMS: atom_id res chain seq x y z
N MET A 1 -25.86 15.26 -18.36
CA MET A 1 -24.50 15.84 -18.41
C MET A 1 -23.81 15.83 -17.04
N ALA A 2 -24.49 16.22 -15.94
CA ALA A 2 -23.90 16.23 -14.59
C ALA A 2 -23.19 14.91 -14.19
N ALA A 3 -23.86 13.76 -14.32
CA ALA A 3 -23.29 12.45 -13.94
C ALA A 3 -22.02 12.01 -14.70
N ARG A 4 -21.62 12.71 -15.78
CA ARG A 4 -20.36 12.42 -16.48
C ARG A 4 -19.18 13.20 -15.89
N SER A 5 -19.42 14.44 -15.42
CA SER A 5 -18.41 15.27 -14.76
C SER A 5 -17.91 14.59 -13.50
N ASP A 6 -18.84 14.15 -12.65
CA ASP A 6 -18.52 13.52 -11.37
C ASP A 6 -17.59 12.30 -11.55
N ARG A 7 -17.82 11.48 -12.58
CA ARG A 7 -17.00 10.29 -12.87
C ARG A 7 -15.57 10.62 -13.27
N GLU A 8 -15.37 11.71 -14.02
CA GLU A 8 -14.04 12.16 -14.44
C GLU A 8 -13.24 12.72 -13.24
N GLU A 9 -13.93 13.29 -12.26
CA GLU A 9 -13.32 13.81 -11.02
C GLU A 9 -12.84 12.67 -10.10
N TRP A 10 -13.68 11.67 -9.82
CA TRP A 10 -13.29 10.49 -9.02
C TRP A 10 -12.11 9.74 -9.66
N ALA A 11 -12.17 9.64 -10.98
CA ALA A 11 -11.12 9.07 -11.80
C ALA A 11 -9.76 9.76 -11.62
N ALA A 12 -9.76 11.09 -11.75
CA ALA A 12 -8.56 11.90 -11.55
C ALA A 12 -8.05 11.77 -10.11
N LEU A 13 -8.95 11.78 -9.12
CA LEU A 13 -8.61 11.63 -7.71
C LEU A 13 -7.89 10.30 -7.45
N SER A 14 -8.43 9.17 -7.92
CA SER A 14 -7.80 7.85 -7.77
C SER A 14 -6.35 7.86 -8.30
N LEU A 15 -6.15 8.40 -9.51
CA LEU A 15 -4.84 8.44 -10.14
C LEU A 15 -3.86 9.36 -9.39
N VAL A 16 -4.32 10.53 -8.94
CA VAL A 16 -3.50 11.46 -8.15
C VAL A 16 -3.05 10.80 -6.85
N LEU A 17 -3.97 10.17 -6.11
CA LEU A 17 -3.66 9.51 -4.85
C LEU A 17 -2.69 8.32 -5.04
N ALA A 18 -2.83 7.57 -6.13
CA ALA A 18 -1.88 6.51 -6.49
C ALA A 18 -0.46 7.07 -6.69
N TRP A 19 -0.34 8.18 -7.42
CA TRP A 19 0.95 8.84 -7.63
C TRP A 19 1.53 9.48 -6.38
N VAL A 20 0.68 10.01 -5.49
CA VAL A 20 1.12 10.51 -4.17
C VAL A 20 1.75 9.38 -3.36
N CYS A 21 1.16 8.18 -3.35
CA CYS A 21 1.75 7.02 -2.67
C CYS A 21 3.13 6.67 -3.24
N ALA A 22 3.23 6.63 -4.58
CA ALA A 22 4.50 6.29 -5.23
C ALA A 22 5.58 7.36 -4.99
N ALA A 23 5.22 8.64 -5.14
CA ALA A 23 6.13 9.75 -4.92
C ALA A 23 6.63 9.80 -3.48
N TRP A 24 5.74 9.61 -2.50
CA TRP A 24 6.14 9.59 -1.10
C TRP A 24 7.04 8.40 -0.77
N GLY A 25 6.74 7.21 -1.30
CA GLY A 25 7.63 6.05 -1.18
C GLY A 25 9.04 6.33 -1.73
N ILE A 26 9.15 7.03 -2.87
CA ILE A 26 10.45 7.46 -3.43
C ILE A 26 11.15 8.45 -2.50
N VAL A 27 10.43 9.44 -1.98
CA VAL A 27 10.98 10.43 -1.03
C VAL A 27 11.52 9.75 0.23
N VAL A 28 10.80 8.79 0.79
CA VAL A 28 11.26 8.03 1.97
C VAL A 28 12.48 7.18 1.63
N MET A 29 12.49 6.49 0.49
CA MET A 29 13.60 5.62 0.09
C MET A 29 14.88 6.42 -0.20
N VAL A 30 14.77 7.54 -0.93
CA VAL A 30 15.91 8.38 -1.28
C VAL A 30 16.28 9.32 -0.13
N GLY A 31 15.34 10.12 0.35
CA GLY A 31 15.62 11.08 1.42
C GLY A 31 15.87 10.43 2.77
N GLY A 32 15.00 9.52 3.18
CA GLY A 32 15.11 8.86 4.48
C GLY A 32 16.32 7.94 4.58
N TRP A 33 16.42 6.96 3.68
CA TRP A 33 17.45 5.92 3.78
C TRP A 33 18.77 6.25 3.07
N LEU A 34 18.75 6.85 1.88
CA LEU A 34 19.99 7.16 1.16
C LEU A 34 20.67 8.45 1.67
N LEU A 35 19.89 9.47 2.06
CA LEU A 35 20.40 10.74 2.59
C LEU A 35 20.39 10.84 4.12
N ASN A 36 19.97 9.78 4.83
CA ASN A 36 19.89 9.71 6.30
C ASN A 36 19.03 10.83 6.93
N LEU A 37 17.93 11.23 6.27
CA LEU A 37 16.99 12.20 6.82
C LEU A 37 15.94 11.50 7.70
N ASP A 38 16.26 11.29 8.96
CA ASP A 38 15.42 10.54 9.92
C ASP A 38 13.97 11.05 10.01
N ILE A 39 13.73 12.35 9.82
CA ILE A 39 12.40 12.95 9.83
C ILE A 39 11.46 12.38 8.74
N LEU A 40 12.01 11.87 7.64
CA LEU A 40 11.22 11.25 6.57
C LEU A 40 10.85 9.80 6.89
N LEU A 41 11.51 9.17 7.87
CA LEU A 41 11.26 7.78 8.25
C LEU A 41 10.10 7.67 9.24
N GLY A 42 9.95 8.65 10.13
CA GLY A 42 8.85 8.68 11.10
C GLY A 42 8.93 9.88 12.02
N LEU A 43 7.85 10.12 12.76
CA LEU A 43 7.77 11.22 13.73
C LEU A 43 8.34 10.85 15.12
N ALA A 44 8.41 9.56 15.44
CA ALA A 44 8.84 9.07 16.74
C ALA A 44 9.98 8.03 16.61
N PRO A 45 10.92 7.98 17.57
CA PRO A 45 11.97 6.96 17.58
C PRO A 45 11.40 5.54 17.60
N GLY A 46 11.97 4.63 16.80
CA GLY A 46 11.53 3.22 16.72
C GLY A 46 10.29 2.96 15.86
N PHE A 47 9.69 4.00 15.27
CA PHE A 47 8.54 3.90 14.36
C PHE A 47 8.89 4.40 12.97
N ARG A 48 9.90 3.76 12.37
CA ARG A 48 10.48 4.16 11.09
C ARG A 48 9.90 3.34 9.95
N MET A 49 9.59 4.00 8.84
CA MET A 49 9.18 3.36 7.61
C MET A 49 10.40 2.70 6.96
N VAL A 50 10.42 1.37 6.97
CA VAL A 50 11.52 0.58 6.42
C VAL A 50 11.55 0.57 4.87
N PRO A 51 12.69 0.25 4.24
CA PRO A 51 12.82 0.29 2.78
C PRO A 51 11.84 -0.61 2.04
N SER A 52 11.59 -1.83 2.53
CA SER A 52 10.63 -2.75 1.92
C SER A 52 9.20 -2.17 1.89
N THR A 53 8.78 -1.47 2.95
CA THR A 53 7.48 -0.79 3.02
C THR A 53 7.40 0.35 2.00
N ALA A 54 8.46 1.17 1.91
CA ALA A 54 8.51 2.26 0.93
C ALA A 54 8.44 1.72 -0.49
N LEU A 55 9.22 0.67 -0.79
CA LEU A 55 9.18 -0.01 -2.08
C LEU A 55 7.80 -0.57 -2.41
N CYS A 56 7.10 -1.17 -1.43
CA CYS A 56 5.75 -1.67 -1.65
C CYS A 56 4.77 -0.55 -2.05
N PHE A 57 4.82 0.61 -1.42
CA PHE A 57 3.96 1.74 -1.83
C PHE A 57 4.34 2.34 -3.19
N ILE A 58 5.63 2.37 -3.53
CA ILE A 58 6.08 2.71 -4.89
C ILE A 58 5.42 1.77 -5.89
N LEU A 59 5.61 0.46 -5.70
CA LEU A 59 5.06 -0.57 -6.57
C LEU A 59 3.53 -0.52 -6.66
N LEU A 60 2.83 -0.43 -5.53
CA LEU A 60 1.36 -0.36 -5.51
C LEU A 60 0.82 0.89 -6.22
N GLY A 61 1.45 2.07 -6.02
CA GLY A 61 1.06 3.31 -6.69
C GLY A 61 1.26 3.23 -8.20
N PHE A 62 2.43 2.74 -8.67
CA PHE A 62 2.68 2.49 -10.09
C PHE A 62 1.72 1.43 -10.66
N GLY A 63 1.46 0.35 -9.93
CA GLY A 63 0.54 -0.71 -10.33
C GLY A 63 -0.87 -0.19 -10.58
N LEU A 64 -1.39 0.62 -9.65
CA LEU A 64 -2.71 1.25 -9.79
C LEU A 64 -2.75 2.27 -10.94
N GLY A 65 -1.69 3.07 -11.10
CA GLY A 65 -1.57 3.99 -12.23
C GLY A 65 -1.50 3.28 -13.59
N LEU A 66 -0.88 2.10 -13.67
CA LEU A 66 -0.85 1.28 -14.88
C LEU A 66 -2.22 0.64 -15.16
N ALA A 67 -2.92 0.18 -14.13
CA ALA A 67 -4.27 -0.38 -14.25
C ALA A 67 -5.26 0.61 -14.90
N TRP A 68 -5.05 1.91 -14.68
CA TRP A 68 -5.86 2.99 -15.25
C TRP A 68 -5.99 2.97 -16.78
N SER A 69 -4.91 2.58 -17.46
CA SER A 69 -4.75 2.70 -18.92
C SER A 69 -5.69 1.81 -19.73
N CYS A 70 -6.30 0.79 -19.12
CA CYS A 70 -7.08 -0.23 -19.81
C CYS A 70 -6.30 -0.96 -20.95
N GLU A 71 -4.96 -0.89 -20.98
CA GLU A 71 -4.16 -1.62 -21.96
C GLU A 71 -3.78 -3.01 -21.42
N PRO A 72 -4.01 -4.12 -22.14
CA PRO A 72 -3.71 -5.47 -21.63
C PRO A 72 -2.23 -5.70 -21.28
N SER A 73 -1.30 -5.05 -21.99
CA SER A 73 0.14 -5.12 -21.69
C SER A 73 0.47 -4.46 -20.35
N ARG A 74 -0.11 -3.29 -20.08
CA ARG A 74 0.06 -2.55 -18.83
C ARG A 74 -0.63 -3.24 -17.65
N ALA A 75 -1.81 -3.81 -17.87
CA ALA A 75 -2.48 -4.66 -16.88
C ALA A 75 -1.61 -5.86 -16.48
N LYS A 76 -1.01 -6.58 -17.45
CA LYS A 76 -0.06 -7.67 -17.17
C LYS A 76 1.14 -7.20 -16.34
N LEU A 77 1.67 -6.01 -16.62
CA LEU A 77 2.77 -5.45 -15.84
C LEU A 77 2.32 -5.13 -14.40
N ALA A 78 1.15 -4.51 -14.23
CA ALA A 78 0.58 -4.22 -12.93
C ALA A 78 0.31 -5.50 -12.09
N TYR A 79 -0.13 -6.60 -12.71
CA TYR A 79 -0.21 -7.91 -12.04
C TYR A 79 1.14 -8.37 -11.52
N ARG A 80 2.19 -8.31 -12.33
CA ARG A 80 3.54 -8.70 -11.91
C ARG A 80 4.03 -7.85 -10.74
N ILE A 81 3.77 -6.55 -10.79
CA ILE A 81 4.07 -5.62 -9.70
C ILE A 81 3.34 -6.04 -8.42
N GLY A 82 2.04 -6.33 -8.48
CA GLY A 82 1.28 -6.81 -7.33
C GLY A 82 1.84 -8.12 -6.77
N TYR A 83 2.24 -9.07 -7.61
CA TYR A 83 2.87 -10.31 -7.14
C TYR A 83 4.21 -10.07 -6.42
N VAL A 84 5.00 -9.08 -6.86
CA VAL A 84 6.23 -8.70 -6.15
C VAL A 84 5.90 -8.16 -4.76
N VAL A 85 4.87 -7.31 -4.62
CA VAL A 85 4.42 -6.79 -3.32
C VAL A 85 3.94 -7.93 -2.41
N VAL A 86 3.16 -8.88 -2.95
CA VAL A 86 2.75 -10.09 -2.22
C VAL A 86 3.96 -10.88 -1.76
N ALA A 87 4.95 -11.11 -2.62
CA ALA A 87 6.15 -11.85 -2.26
C ALA A 87 6.93 -11.18 -1.14
N ILE A 88 7.08 -9.85 -1.17
CA ILE A 88 7.72 -9.07 -0.10
C ILE A 88 6.95 -9.21 1.22
N ALA A 89 5.63 -9.02 1.19
CA ALA A 89 4.78 -9.09 2.38
C ALA A 89 4.76 -10.49 3.01
N VAL A 90 4.63 -11.53 2.18
CA VAL A 90 4.67 -12.94 2.63
C VAL A 90 6.06 -13.27 3.18
N ALA A 91 7.14 -12.84 2.52
CA ALA A 91 8.49 -13.07 3.01
C ALA A 91 8.70 -12.41 4.38
N ASN A 92 8.21 -11.17 4.57
CA ASN A 92 8.29 -10.49 5.86
C ASN A 92 7.50 -11.23 6.97
N LEU A 93 6.29 -11.69 6.68
CA LEU A 93 5.50 -12.50 7.62
C LEU A 93 6.19 -13.83 7.94
N ALA A 94 6.77 -14.50 6.94
CA ALA A 94 7.51 -15.74 7.14
C ALA A 94 8.74 -15.52 8.02
N THR A 95 9.48 -14.41 7.83
CA THR A 95 10.62 -14.08 8.69
C THR A 95 10.18 -13.78 10.12
N PHE A 96 9.02 -13.14 10.32
CA PHE A 96 8.46 -12.88 11.64
C PHE A 96 8.12 -14.19 12.38
N ILE A 97 7.56 -15.18 11.68
CA ILE A 97 7.19 -16.48 12.26
C ILE A 97 8.43 -17.33 12.58
N VAL A 98 9.44 -17.34 11.72
CA VAL A 98 10.59 -18.26 11.82
C VAL A 98 11.74 -17.71 12.66
N ARG A 99 11.96 -16.38 12.64
CA ARG A 99 13.19 -15.74 13.16
C ARG A 99 12.92 -14.64 14.18
N ASP A 100 11.82 -14.74 14.92
CA ASP A 100 11.47 -13.96 16.10
C ASP A 100 12.46 -12.82 16.48
N PRO A 101 12.12 -11.53 16.34
CA PRO A 101 11.31 -10.83 15.34
C PRO A 101 12.21 -10.06 14.35
N ALA A 102 13.02 -10.78 13.57
CA ALA A 102 13.84 -10.17 12.52
C ALA A 102 13.04 -10.08 11.20
N GLY A 103 12.39 -8.95 10.93
CA GLY A 103 11.70 -8.70 9.65
C GLY A 103 12.62 -8.81 8.43
N LEU A 104 12.04 -8.78 7.22
CA LEU A 104 12.76 -8.99 5.95
C LEU A 104 13.93 -8.01 5.76
N ASP A 105 13.70 -6.73 6.06
CA ASP A 105 14.71 -5.68 5.90
C ASP A 105 15.97 -5.97 6.71
N ARG A 106 15.83 -6.53 7.92
CA ARG A 106 16.98 -6.86 8.78
C ARG A 106 17.78 -8.04 8.25
N VAL A 107 17.12 -9.00 7.59
CA VAL A 107 17.80 -10.13 6.94
C VAL A 107 18.64 -9.64 5.76
N LEU A 108 18.13 -8.67 5.00
CA LEU A 108 18.80 -8.11 3.83
C LEU A 108 19.84 -7.03 4.19
N MET A 109 19.59 -6.28 5.26
CA MET A 109 20.34 -5.11 5.69
C MET A 109 20.58 -5.18 7.22
N PRO A 110 21.62 -5.92 7.67
CA PRO A 110 21.85 -6.19 9.09
C PRO A 110 22.12 -4.96 9.97
N TRP A 111 22.41 -3.80 9.37
CA TRP A 111 22.65 -2.53 10.06
C TRP A 111 21.35 -1.79 10.44
N ILE A 112 20.18 -2.27 9.98
CA ILE A 112 18.89 -1.70 10.37
C ILE A 112 18.58 -2.04 11.84
N GLY A 113 18.06 -1.06 12.58
CA GLY A 113 17.78 -1.19 14.00
C GLY A 113 16.80 -2.33 14.31
N PRO A 114 16.86 -2.94 15.50
CA PRO A 114 16.02 -4.11 15.85
C PRO A 114 14.53 -3.79 15.91
N LEU A 115 14.15 -2.52 16.05
CA LEU A 115 12.77 -2.05 16.02
C LEU A 115 12.34 -1.56 14.63
N ASP A 116 13.28 -1.40 13.69
CA ASP A 116 13.00 -0.90 12.34
C ASP A 116 12.68 -2.09 11.43
N MET A 117 11.43 -2.55 11.49
CA MET A 117 10.94 -3.65 10.66
C MET A 117 9.53 -3.35 10.13
N MET A 118 9.16 -3.98 9.02
CA MET A 118 7.78 -3.94 8.55
C MET A 118 6.90 -4.69 9.56
N SER A 119 5.96 -3.99 10.20
CA SER A 119 5.05 -4.58 11.18
C SER A 119 4.16 -5.67 10.55
N PRO A 120 3.66 -6.65 11.35
CA PRO A 120 2.68 -7.63 10.85
C PRO A 120 1.43 -6.98 10.25
N ALA A 121 0.91 -5.92 10.90
CA ALA A 121 -0.20 -5.13 10.37
C ALA A 121 0.11 -4.54 9.00
N THR A 122 1.33 -4.03 8.80
CA THR A 122 1.76 -3.48 7.51
C THR A 122 1.79 -4.57 6.44
N SER A 123 2.37 -5.75 6.73
CA SER A 123 2.39 -6.84 5.75
C SER A 123 0.98 -7.30 5.36
N ILE A 124 0.07 -7.42 6.31
CA ILE A 124 -1.34 -7.76 6.02
C ILE A 124 -2.01 -6.67 5.20
N GLY A 125 -1.78 -5.40 5.53
CA GLY A 125 -2.23 -4.25 4.74
C GLY A 125 -1.72 -4.29 3.29
N MET A 126 -0.46 -4.67 3.07
CA MET A 126 0.11 -4.83 1.72
C MET A 126 -0.54 -5.98 0.93
N LEU A 127 -0.88 -7.08 1.61
CA LEU A 127 -1.62 -8.19 0.99
C LEU A 127 -3.03 -7.77 0.59
N MET A 128 -3.75 -7.06 1.46
CA MET A 128 -5.07 -6.49 1.16
C MET A 128 -5.00 -5.48 0.01
N ALA A 129 -4.01 -4.58 0.03
CA ALA A 129 -3.79 -3.61 -1.05
C ALA A 129 -3.50 -4.30 -2.39
N SER A 130 -2.70 -5.37 -2.39
CA SER A 130 -2.42 -6.16 -3.58
C SER A 130 -3.65 -6.90 -4.08
N TYR A 131 -4.47 -7.45 -3.19
CA TYR A 131 -5.77 -8.02 -3.55
C TYR A 131 -6.67 -7.00 -4.24
N CYS A 132 -6.80 -5.80 -3.68
CA CYS A 132 -7.57 -4.71 -4.28
C CYS A 132 -7.05 -4.33 -5.67
N LEU A 133 -5.72 -4.25 -5.84
CA LEU A 133 -5.11 -4.00 -7.14
C LEU A 133 -5.48 -5.10 -8.15
N PHE A 134 -5.38 -6.37 -7.78
CA PHE A 134 -5.78 -7.49 -8.63
C PHE A 134 -7.27 -7.46 -8.98
N ALA A 135 -8.12 -7.17 -7.99
CA ALA A 135 -9.57 -7.07 -8.17
C ALA A 135 -9.96 -5.99 -9.20
N VAL A 136 -9.28 -4.83 -9.17
CA VAL A 136 -9.46 -3.76 -10.17
C VAL A 136 -9.18 -4.26 -11.60
N MET A 137 -8.16 -5.10 -11.75
CA MET A 137 -7.68 -5.56 -13.06
C MET A 137 -8.34 -6.86 -13.54
N ALA A 138 -9.05 -7.58 -12.68
CA ALA A 138 -9.60 -8.90 -12.99
C ALA A 138 -10.94 -8.75 -13.75
N PRO A 139 -11.03 -9.19 -15.02
CA PRO A 139 -12.27 -9.09 -15.80
C PRO A 139 -13.40 -9.94 -15.20
N ASP A 140 -13.05 -11.11 -14.69
CA ASP A 140 -13.99 -12.06 -14.11
C ASP A 140 -13.69 -12.24 -12.62
N ASN A 141 -13.48 -11.14 -11.90
CA ASN A 141 -13.30 -11.21 -10.45
C ASN A 141 -14.51 -11.94 -9.83
N PRO A 142 -14.32 -13.12 -9.20
CA PRO A 142 -15.41 -13.88 -8.61
C PRO A 142 -16.03 -13.17 -7.39
N ASP A 143 -15.29 -12.23 -6.79
CA ASP A 143 -15.71 -11.46 -5.63
C ASP A 143 -15.63 -9.95 -5.91
N PRO A 144 -16.65 -9.36 -6.56
CA PRO A 144 -16.65 -7.95 -6.92
C PRO A 144 -16.69 -7.02 -5.69
N ASP A 145 -17.25 -7.50 -4.57
CA ASP A 145 -17.45 -6.70 -3.36
C ASP A 145 -16.25 -6.76 -2.42
N GLY A 146 -15.42 -7.80 -2.49
CA GLY A 146 -14.21 -7.93 -1.67
C GLY A 146 -13.30 -6.72 -1.74
N MET A 147 -13.11 -6.13 -2.93
CA MET A 147 -12.33 -4.90 -3.11
C MET A 147 -12.87 -3.76 -2.23
N LEU A 148 -14.20 -3.59 -2.18
CA LEU A 148 -14.84 -2.57 -1.36
C LEU A 148 -14.60 -2.85 0.13
N TYR A 149 -14.83 -4.09 0.58
CA TYR A 149 -14.64 -4.46 1.98
C TYR A 149 -13.21 -4.28 2.46
N PHE A 150 -12.22 -4.77 1.72
CA PHE A 150 -10.81 -4.62 2.08
C PHE A 150 -10.35 -3.16 2.02
N SER A 151 -10.88 -2.35 1.10
CA SER A 151 -10.52 -0.94 1.02
C SER A 151 -11.11 -0.12 2.17
N VAL A 152 -12.37 -0.36 2.54
CA VAL A 152 -12.98 0.28 3.71
C VAL A 152 -12.27 -0.15 5.00
N LEU A 153 -11.99 -1.44 5.15
CA LEU A 153 -11.26 -1.97 6.31
C LEU A 153 -9.85 -1.39 6.41
N GLY A 154 -9.12 -1.36 5.30
CA GLY A 154 -7.77 -0.81 5.23
C GLY A 154 -7.71 0.69 5.53
N ALA A 155 -8.62 1.48 4.93
CA ALA A 155 -8.72 2.91 5.17
C ALA A 155 -9.13 3.23 6.62
N SER A 156 -10.13 2.53 7.16
CA SER A 156 -10.58 2.75 8.54
C SER A 156 -9.51 2.36 9.57
N THR A 157 -8.81 1.24 9.36
CA THR A 157 -7.69 0.82 10.21
C THR A 157 -6.56 1.84 10.16
N GLY A 158 -6.15 2.25 8.95
CA GLY A 158 -5.12 3.28 8.77
C GLY A 158 -5.49 4.59 9.47
N PHE A 159 -6.74 5.04 9.33
CA PHE A 159 -7.24 6.23 10.00
C PHE A 159 -7.19 6.10 11.53
N GLY A 160 -7.61 4.95 12.07
CA GLY A 160 -7.52 4.66 13.50
C GLY A 160 -6.09 4.70 14.03
N VAL A 161 -5.12 4.14 13.28
CA VAL A 161 -3.69 4.18 13.62
C VAL A 161 -3.15 5.61 13.59
N VAL A 162 -3.55 6.42 12.60
CA VAL A 162 -3.18 7.85 12.55
C VAL A 162 -3.75 8.60 13.74
N ALA A 163 -5.03 8.44 14.04
CA ALA A 163 -5.68 9.10 15.17
C ALA A 163 -5.04 8.70 16.51
N ALA A 164 -4.76 7.40 16.71
CA ALA A 164 -4.06 6.91 17.90
C ALA A 164 -2.67 7.55 18.03
N SER A 165 -1.89 7.57 16.95
CA SER A 165 -0.54 8.17 16.92
C SER A 165 -0.53 9.67 17.21
N LEU A 166 -1.60 10.39 16.85
CA LEU A 166 -1.73 11.83 17.11
C LEU A 166 -2.08 12.13 18.57
N LEU A 167 -2.82 11.24 19.23
CA LEU A 167 -3.19 11.38 20.65
C LEU A 167 -2.06 10.94 21.57
N ASP A 168 -1.42 9.82 21.23
CA ASP A 168 -0.27 9.28 21.95
C ASP A 168 0.68 8.57 20.95
N PRO A 169 1.85 9.17 20.66
CA PRO A 169 2.85 8.56 19.77
C PRO A 169 3.34 7.18 20.21
N LEU A 170 3.18 6.82 21.48
CA LEU A 170 3.58 5.53 22.04
C LEU A 170 2.45 4.50 22.08
N ALA A 171 1.20 4.89 21.73
CA ALA A 171 0.05 3.99 21.79
C ALA A 171 0.26 2.70 20.98
N LEU A 172 1.04 2.75 19.88
CA LEU A 172 1.31 1.59 19.03
C LEU A 172 2.39 0.64 19.60
N VAL A 173 3.18 1.06 20.59
CA VAL A 173 4.22 0.21 21.21
C VAL A 173 3.57 -1.00 21.87
N ASP A 174 2.46 -0.78 22.57
CA ASP A 174 1.80 -1.80 23.39
C ASP A 174 1.04 -2.85 22.56
N PHE A 175 0.75 -2.54 21.29
CA PHE A 175 0.12 -3.47 20.37
C PHE A 175 1.15 -4.15 19.48
N ASN A 176 1.57 -5.36 19.85
CA ASN A 176 2.52 -6.18 19.08
C ASN A 176 2.21 -6.28 17.58
N PHE A 177 0.92 -6.22 17.21
CA PHE A 177 0.48 -6.28 15.82
C PHE A 177 0.87 -5.02 15.00
N PHE A 178 0.85 -3.84 15.63
CA PHE A 178 1.20 -2.55 15.03
C PHE A 178 2.62 -2.09 15.40
N ARG A 179 3.30 -2.81 16.28
CA ARG A 179 4.69 -2.52 16.68
C ARG A 179 5.57 -2.33 15.44
N SER A 180 6.37 -1.26 15.44
CA SER A 180 7.25 -0.84 14.34
C SER A 180 6.54 -0.20 13.12
N MET A 181 5.24 0.03 13.18
CA MET A 181 4.54 0.76 12.11
C MET A 181 4.78 2.27 12.22
N SER A 182 5.29 2.88 11.15
CA SER A 182 5.38 4.34 11.05
C SER A 182 4.00 4.96 10.81
N VAL A 183 3.75 6.15 11.39
CA VAL A 183 2.54 6.93 11.09
C VAL A 183 2.42 7.25 9.60
N TYR A 184 3.55 7.44 8.89
CA TYR A 184 3.54 7.65 7.45
C TYR A 184 3.02 6.44 6.69
N THR A 185 3.32 5.23 7.16
CA THR A 185 2.78 3.99 6.58
C THR A 185 1.26 3.94 6.72
N ALA A 186 0.73 4.34 7.88
CA ALA A 186 -0.72 4.39 8.11
C ALA A 186 -1.41 5.42 7.20
N ILE A 187 -0.82 6.61 7.06
CA ILE A 187 -1.30 7.65 6.14
C ILE A 187 -1.31 7.13 4.70
N LEU A 188 -0.24 6.49 4.24
CA LEU A 188 -0.17 5.96 2.87
C LEU A 188 -1.18 4.84 2.64
N PHE A 189 -1.48 3.99 3.62
CA PHE A 189 -2.58 3.04 3.50
C PHE A 189 -3.92 3.75 3.34
N VAL A 190 -4.21 4.79 4.14
CA VAL A 190 -5.44 5.59 3.96
C VAL A 190 -5.50 6.15 2.55
N VAL A 191 -4.44 6.82 2.09
CA VAL A 191 -4.36 7.40 0.74
C VAL A 191 -4.58 6.34 -0.33
N TYR A 192 -3.90 5.19 -0.23
CA TYR A 192 -3.99 4.12 -1.22
C TYR A 192 -5.38 3.48 -1.26
N PHE A 193 -5.96 3.14 -0.11
CA PHE A 193 -7.28 2.53 -0.07
C PHE A 193 -8.38 3.52 -0.47
N VAL A 194 -8.24 4.81 -0.18
CA VAL A 194 -9.11 5.85 -0.76
C VAL A 194 -8.92 5.94 -2.28
N ALA A 195 -7.69 5.78 -2.79
CA ALA A 195 -7.45 5.72 -4.23
C ALA A 195 -8.19 4.54 -4.89
N ILE A 196 -8.23 3.37 -4.23
CA ILE A 196 -9.02 2.22 -4.70
C ILE A 196 -10.53 2.52 -4.63
N LEU A 197 -11.02 3.11 -3.55
CA LEU A 197 -12.44 3.47 -3.41
C LEU A 197 -12.89 4.50 -4.46
N ALA A 198 -11.99 5.41 -4.86
CA ALA A 198 -12.23 6.38 -5.92
C ALA A 198 -12.06 5.79 -7.33
N TYR A 199 -11.64 4.53 -7.47
CA TYR A 199 -11.42 3.91 -8.78
C TYR A 199 -12.78 3.71 -9.49
N PRO A 200 -12.93 4.15 -10.76
CA PRO A 200 -14.21 4.13 -11.44
C PRO A 200 -14.66 2.70 -11.74
N ALA A 201 -15.90 2.38 -11.35
CA ALA A 201 -16.49 1.06 -11.52
C ALA A 201 -16.53 0.61 -12.99
N GLU A 202 -16.71 1.54 -13.93
CA GLU A 202 -16.71 1.25 -15.37
C GLU A 202 -15.34 0.83 -15.93
N ARG A 203 -14.24 1.01 -15.18
CA ARG A 203 -12.89 0.56 -15.58
C ARG A 203 -12.47 -0.75 -14.92
N LEU A 204 -13.31 -1.35 -14.09
CA LEU A 204 -13.09 -2.70 -13.59
C LEU A 204 -13.05 -3.65 -14.80
N GLY A 205 -12.23 -4.71 -14.71
CA GLY A 205 -11.72 -5.46 -15.87
C GLY A 205 -12.72 -5.90 -16.95
N ARG A 206 -14.03 -5.97 -16.68
CA ARG A 206 -15.08 -6.35 -17.65
C ARG A 206 -15.12 -5.46 -18.90
N VAL A 207 -14.90 -4.15 -18.77
CA VAL A 207 -15.00 -3.23 -19.93
C VAL A 207 -13.74 -3.28 -20.80
N VAL A 208 -12.60 -3.58 -20.19
CA VAL A 208 -11.29 -3.62 -20.86
C VAL A 208 -11.16 -4.85 -21.77
N TYR A 209 -11.61 -6.02 -21.29
CA TYR A 209 -11.39 -7.29 -21.99
C TYR A 209 -12.51 -7.67 -22.98
N ARG A 210 -13.72 -7.12 -22.86
CA ARG A 210 -14.84 -7.41 -23.78
C ARG A 210 -14.68 -6.89 -25.21
N ARG A 211 -13.77 -5.95 -25.49
CA ARG A 211 -13.59 -5.37 -26.85
C ARG A 211 -12.71 -6.20 -27.80
N ARG A 212 -12.29 -7.41 -27.40
CA ARG A 212 -11.39 -8.26 -28.21
C ARG A 212 -11.97 -9.63 -28.59
N ILE A 213 -13.21 -9.92 -28.22
CA ILE A 213 -13.97 -11.08 -28.67
C ILE A 213 -15.12 -10.55 -29.51
#